data_AF-A0A4Q1T8R5-F1
#
_entry.id   AF-A0A4Q1T8R5-F1
#
_cell.length_a   1.000
_cell.length_b   1.000
_cell.length_c   1.000
_cell.angle_alpha   90.00
_cell.angle_beta   90.00
_cell.angle_gamma   90.00
#
_symmetry.space_group_name_H-M   'P 1'
#
loop_
_entity.id
_entity.type
_entity.pdbx_description
1 polymer ?
#
loop_
_entity_poly.entity_id
_entity_poly.type
_entity_poly.pdbx_seq_one_letter_code
_entity_poly.pdbx_strand_id
1 'polypeptide(L)'
;METEVFLARRFDRLRQIIQLRNDKIQQLDKQVLVYFEEGNLQGIEALMRQKTTILSTNEQLCCFIDKWESRASSRIDEQLYTSI
;
A
#
# COMPACT_ATOMS: atom_id res chain seq x y z
N MET A 1 -4.85 7.75 24.09
CA MET A 1 -3.95 8.87 23.73
C MET A 1 -2.57 8.44 23.22
N GLU A 2 -1.59 8.00 24.03
CA GLU A 2 -0.23 7.66 23.49
C GLU A 2 -0.22 6.50 22.47
N THR A 3 -1.00 5.45 22.74
CA THR A 3 -1.07 4.26 21.86
C THR A 3 -1.71 4.56 20.50
N GLU A 4 -2.68 5.47 20.45
CA GLU A 4 -3.35 5.87 19.20
C GLU A 4 -2.45 6.72 18.33
N VAL A 5 -1.70 7.65 18.93
CA VAL A 5 -0.69 8.45 18.23
C VAL A 5 0.43 7.57 17.69
N PHE A 6 0.85 6.55 18.44
CA PHE A 6 1.82 5.56 17.98
C PHE A 6 1.30 4.72 16.80
N LEU A 7 0.03 4.31 16.85
CA LEU A 7 -0.59 3.52 15.78
C LEU A 7 -0.77 4.35 14.50
N ALA A 8 -1.20 5.60 14.61
CA ALA A 8 -1.31 6.53 13.48
C ALA A 8 0.05 6.71 12.77
N ARG A 9 1.14 6.94 13.52
CA ARG A 9 2.50 7.03 12.96
C ARG A 9 2.93 5.75 12.23
N ARG A 10 2.51 4.57 12.73
CA ARG A 10 2.79 3.30 12.06
C ARG A 10 2.03 3.17 10.74
N PHE A 11 0.78 3.59 10.67
CA PHE A 11 0.02 3.60 9.42
C PHE A 11 0.57 4.61 8.41
N ASP A 12 1.00 5.78 8.86
CA ASP A 12 1.69 6.74 7.98
C ASP A 12 2.97 6.15 7.39
N ARG A 13 3.72 5.39 8.19
CA ARG A 13 4.88 4.67 7.68
C ARG A 13 4.52 3.61 6.64
N LEU A 14 3.42 2.89 6.82
CA LEU A 14 2.93 1.94 5.82
C LEU A 14 2.50 2.64 4.52
N ARG A 15 1.84 3.81 4.61
CA ARG A 15 1.50 4.64 3.44
C ARG A 15 2.74 5.09 2.68
N GLN A 16 3.80 5.51 3.37
CA GLN A 16 5.08 5.84 2.75
C GLN A 16 5.69 4.63 2.03
N ILE A 17 5.61 3.43 2.62
CA ILE A 17 6.09 2.20 1.98
C ILE A 17 5.29 1.89 0.71
N ILE A 18 3.96 2.04 0.75
CA ILE A 18 3.09 1.88 -0.43
C ILE A 18 3.51 2.87 -1.53
N GLN A 19 3.76 4.13 -1.18
CA GLN A 19 4.20 5.14 -2.14
C GLN A 19 5.52 4.76 -2.81
N LEU A 20 6.55 4.39 -2.03
CA LEU A 20 7.84 3.96 -2.59
C LEU A 20 7.70 2.75 -3.54
N ARG A 21 6.79 1.84 -3.22
CA ARG A 21 6.49 0.69 -4.07
C ARG A 21 5.76 1.08 -5.35
N ASN A 22 4.88 2.09 -5.30
CA ASN A 22 4.25 2.64 -6.50
C ASN A 22 5.28 3.34 -7.41
N ASP A 23 6.23 4.07 -6.84
CA ASP A 23 7.33 4.66 -7.61
C ASP A 23 8.17 3.57 -8.28
N LYS A 24 8.40 2.43 -7.58
CA LYS A 24 9.06 1.27 -8.17
C LYS A 24 8.28 0.67 -9.33
N ILE A 25 6.95 0.61 -9.26
CA ILE A 25 6.10 0.15 -10.38
C ILE A 25 6.30 1.05 -11.60
N GLN A 26 6.32 2.37 -11.43
CA GLN A 26 6.59 3.29 -12.54
C GLN A 26 7.97 3.06 -13.18
N GLN A 27 8.97 2.68 -12.39
CA GLN A 27 10.28 2.30 -12.92
C GLN A 27 10.22 0.98 -13.70
N LEU A 28 9.47 -0.02 -13.23
CA LEU A 28 9.26 -1.28 -13.95
C LEU A 28 8.58 -1.03 -15.29
N ASP A 29 7.57 -0.15 -15.34
CA ASP A 29 6.88 0.21 -16.58
C ASP A 29 7.81 0.83 -17.62
N LYS A 30 8.77 1.66 -17.19
CA LYS A 30 9.81 2.19 -18.07
C LYS A 30 10.76 1.09 -18.58
N GLN A 31 11.11 0.12 -17.74
CA GLN A 31 11.98 -1.00 -18.13
C GLN A 31 11.29 -1.96 -19.12
N VAL A 32 9.97 -2.13 -19.02
CA VAL A 32 9.20 -2.93 -19.99
C VAL A 32 9.33 -2.35 -21.40
N LEU A 33 9.32 -1.02 -21.55
CA LEU A 33 9.50 -0.38 -22.87
C LEU A 33 10.88 -0.69 -23.46
N VAL A 34 11.93 -0.61 -22.65
CA VAL A 34 13.31 -0.96 -23.09
C VAL A 34 13.39 -2.42 -23.53
N TYR A 35 12.86 -3.35 -22.72
CA TYR A 35 12.87 -4.76 -23.08
C TYR A 35 11.99 -5.08 -24.29
N PHE A 36 10.95 -4.30 -24.54
CA PHE A 36 10.14 -4.42 -25.74
C PHE A 36 10.93 -4.02 -27.00
N GLU A 37 11.66 -2.90 -26.94
CA GLU A 37 12.55 -2.47 -28.01
C GLU A 37 13.67 -3.50 -28.30
N GLU A 38 14.15 -4.18 -27.26
CA GLU A 38 15.14 -5.26 -27.36
C GLU A 38 14.56 -6.61 -27.78
N GLY A 39 13.23 -6.75 -27.89
CA GLY A 39 12.56 -8.02 -28.18
C GLY A 39 12.63 -9.05 -27.04
N ASN A 40 12.99 -8.63 -25.82
CA ASN A 40 13.16 -9.48 -24.64
C ASN A 40 11.84 -9.78 -23.93
N LEU A 41 11.02 -10.65 -24.53
CA LEU A 41 9.70 -11.01 -24.01
C LEU A 41 9.74 -11.71 -22.64
N GLN A 42 10.78 -12.53 -22.39
CA GLN A 42 10.95 -13.21 -21.08
C GLN A 42 11.25 -12.19 -19.97
N GLY A 43 12.06 -11.18 -20.25
CA GLY A 43 12.31 -10.07 -19.34
C GLY A 43 11.03 -9.30 -19.02
N ILE A 44 10.21 -8.99 -20.02
CA ILE A 44 8.92 -8.32 -19.84
C ILE A 44 8.01 -9.14 -18.92
N GLU A 45 7.91 -10.45 -19.16
CA GLU A 45 7.09 -11.33 -18.33
C GLU A 45 7.53 -11.31 -16.86
N ALA A 46 8.85 -11.35 -16.61
CA ALA A 46 9.40 -11.25 -15.27
C ALA A 46 9.06 -9.92 -14.58
N LEU A 47 9.18 -8.79 -15.30
CA LEU A 47 8.83 -7.47 -14.77
C LEU A 47 7.33 -7.35 -14.48
N MET A 48 6.48 -7.91 -15.34
CA MET A 48 5.03 -7.93 -15.13
C MET A 48 4.62 -8.76 -13.92
N ARG A 49 5.23 -9.94 -13.72
CA ARG A 49 5.01 -10.74 -12.50
C ARG A 49 5.41 -9.96 -11.25
N GLN A 50 6.57 -9.30 -11.26
CA GLN A 50 7.03 -8.47 -10.16
C GLN A 50 6.05 -7.32 -9.87
N LYS A 51 5.58 -6.62 -10.90
CA LYS A 51 4.57 -5.55 -10.79
C LYS A 51 3.29 -6.07 -10.14
N THR A 52 2.78 -7.21 -10.58
CA THR A 52 1.58 -7.85 -10.00
C THR A 52 1.76 -8.18 -8.52
N THR A 53 2.90 -8.75 -8.13
CA THR A 53 3.19 -9.03 -6.70
C THR A 53 3.20 -7.76 -5.86
N ILE A 54 3.82 -6.68 -6.35
CA ILE A 54 3.86 -5.40 -5.63
C ILE A 54 2.45 -4.82 -5.48
N LEU A 55 1.65 -4.80 -6.56
CA LEU A 55 0.28 -4.30 -6.55
C LEU A 55 -0.59 -5.06 -5.54
N SER A 56 -0.58 -6.39 -5.59
CA SER A 56 -1.35 -7.23 -4.65
C SER A 56 -0.93 -6.99 -3.20
N THR A 57 0.37 -6.84 -2.94
CA THR A 57 0.83 -6.55 -1.58
C THR A 57 0.41 -5.15 -1.13
N ASN A 58 0.45 -4.16 -2.02
CA ASN A 58 0.00 -2.80 -1.72
C ASN A 58 -1.49 -2.75 -1.42
N GLU A 59 -2.31 -3.48 -2.19
CA GLU A 59 -3.75 -3.61 -1.95
C GLU A 59 -4.03 -4.20 -0.56
N GLN A 60 -3.36 -5.29 -0.19
CA GLN A 60 -3.49 -5.90 1.14
C GLN A 60 -3.13 -4.92 2.27
N LEU A 61 -2.07 -4.11 2.08
CA LEU A 61 -1.67 -3.10 3.05
C LEU A 61 -2.69 -1.96 3.16
N CYS A 62 -3.26 -1.49 2.05
CA CYS A 62 -4.34 -0.52 2.05
C CYS A 62 -5.56 -1.05 2.81
N CYS A 63 -6.04 -2.25 2.47
CA CYS A 63 -7.17 -2.88 3.17
C CYS A 63 -6.89 -3.07 4.66
N PHE A 64 -5.65 -3.39 5.03
CA PHE A 64 -5.25 -3.48 6.43
C PHE A 64 -5.38 -2.13 7.14
N ILE A 65 -4.83 -1.05 6.57
CA ILE A 65 -4.93 0.30 7.14
C ILE A 65 -6.39 0.70 7.28
N ASP A 66 -7.19 0.58 6.22
CA ASP A 66 -8.60 0.99 6.20
C ASP A 66 -9.44 0.24 7.25
N LYS A 67 -9.22 -1.07 7.39
CA LYS A 67 -9.89 -1.90 8.40
C LYS A 67 -9.58 -1.46 9.83
N TRP A 68 -8.37 -1.00 10.08
CA TRP A 68 -7.97 -0.57 11.43
C TRP A 68 -8.42 0.85 11.74
N GLU A 69 -8.38 1.76 10.77
CA GLU A 69 -8.85 3.13 10.94
C GLU A 69 -10.38 3.20 11.07
N SER A 70 -11.13 2.41 10.30
CA SER A 70 -12.59 2.32 10.46
C SER A 70 -13.01 1.80 11.84
N ARG A 71 -12.27 0.83 12.40
CA ARG A 71 -12.48 0.32 13.76
C ARG A 71 -12.08 1.30 14.86
N ALA A 72 -11.11 2.17 14.59
CA ALA A 72 -10.72 3.23 15.52
C ALA A 72 -11.82 4.30 15.58
N SER A 73 -12.35 4.73 14.43
CA SER A 73 -13.45 5.70 14.36
C SER A 73 -14.73 5.19 15.05
N SER A 74 -15.12 3.93 14.81
CA SER A 74 -16.34 3.37 15.42
C SER A 74 -16.28 3.30 16.95
N ARG A 75 -15.08 3.10 17.52
CA ARG A 75 -14.90 3.08 18.99
C ARG A 75 -15.00 4.46 19.63
N ILE A 76 -14.58 5.50 18.91
CA ILE A 76 -14.68 6.89 19.38
C ILE A 76 -16.16 7.30 19.42
N ASP A 77 -16.93 6.93 18.40
CA ASP A 77 -18.36 7.24 18.32
C ASP A 77 -19.16 6.54 19.43
N GLU A 78 -18.87 5.28 19.77
CA GLU A 78 -19.54 4.56 20.88
C GLU A 78 -19.24 5.18 22.27
N GLN A 79 -18.04 5.71 22.48
CA GLN A 79 -17.67 6.38 23.74
C GLN A 79 -18.36 7.73 23.92
N LEU A 80 -18.59 8.46 22.83
CA LEU A 80 -19.33 9.73 22.86
C LEU A 80 -20.83 9.53 23.16
N TYR A 81 -21.42 8.44 22.66
CA TYR A 81 -22.83 8.12 22.92
C TYR A 81 -23.11 7.55 24.31
N THR A 82 -22.13 6.93 24.96
CA THR A 82 -22.27 6.34 26.31
C THR A 82 -21.93 7.33 27.44
N SER A 83 -21.51 8.55 27.11
CA SER A 83 -21.14 9.61 28.07
C SER A 83 -22.26 10.64 28.32
N ILE A 84 -23.52 10.31 28.00
CA ILE A 84 -24.73 11.10 28.29
C ILE A 84 -25.59 10.31 29.27
#